data_AF-A0A3B0MGE6-F1
#
_entry.id   AF-A0A3B0MGE6-F1
#
_cell.length_a   1.000
_cell.length_b   1.000
_cell.length_c   1.000
_cell.angle_alpha   90.00
_cell.angle_beta   90.00
_cell.angle_gamma   90.00
#
_symmetry.space_group_name_H-M   'P 1'
#
loop_
_entity.id
_entity.type
_entity.pdbx_description
1 polymer ?
#
loop_
_entity_poly.entity_id
_entity_poly.type
_entity_poly.pdbx_seq_one_letter_code
_entity_poly.pdbx_strand_id
1 'polypeptide(L)'
;MLSQKSCEEFYAKKDSKDPLKVGRLNVESARGDSIFNLGGTNDSSGSKFAYVRSSKRTQIHNVGTKTTILLPQKSGTIALLSDIPKMGVDSNGFFKKASPIIKIYANGNFETSDESEGAIVQRLETGKYTICGVLGYNADGAWGVNGGVTVTKNSNGLELIYIKDKVLSDGSIEIKTFHRQQTHLPKDFQNWRIKEIIDENPVHHVDGEPCDIPPSTWVDVRVEMPDDSICNQQQAQKE
;
A
#
# COMPACT_ATOMS: atom_id res chain seq x y z
N MET A 1 -43.38 -60.03 13.99
CA MET A 1 -43.51 -58.61 13.58
C MET A 1 -42.47 -57.81 14.36
N LEU A 2 -41.45 -57.31 13.68
CA LEU A 2 -40.51 -56.35 14.28
C LEU A 2 -41.26 -55.05 14.53
N SER A 3 -41.36 -54.66 15.80
CA SER A 3 -41.97 -53.41 16.23
C SER A 3 -41.30 -52.23 15.53
N GLN A 4 -42.12 -51.36 14.94
CA GLN A 4 -41.73 -50.15 14.21
C GLN A 4 -41.01 -49.09 15.10
N LYS A 5 -40.69 -49.43 16.36
CA LYS A 5 -39.97 -48.58 17.32
C LYS A 5 -38.45 -48.49 17.10
N SER A 6 -37.85 -49.25 16.19
CA SER A 6 -36.39 -49.25 16.00
C SER A 6 -35.86 -48.23 14.98
N CYS A 7 -36.73 -47.50 14.26
CA CYS A 7 -36.31 -46.56 13.21
C CYS A 7 -36.21 -45.09 13.63
N GLU A 8 -36.54 -44.70 14.86
CA GLU A 8 -36.57 -43.27 15.26
C GLU A 8 -35.29 -42.72 15.89
N GLU A 9 -34.32 -43.56 16.28
CA GLU A 9 -33.18 -43.08 17.09
C GLU A 9 -32.03 -42.45 16.28
N PHE A 10 -31.97 -42.65 14.95
CA PHE A 10 -30.83 -42.20 14.13
C PHE A 10 -31.17 -41.31 12.93
N TYR A 11 -32.44 -40.96 12.72
CA TYR A 11 -32.84 -40.10 11.60
C TYR A 11 -33.41 -38.78 12.10
N ALA A 12 -32.96 -37.66 11.51
CA ALA A 12 -33.53 -36.36 11.78
C ALA A 12 -34.99 -36.31 11.28
N LYS A 13 -35.91 -35.84 12.14
CA LYS A 13 -37.33 -35.68 11.76
C LYS A 13 -37.47 -34.58 10.70
N LYS A 14 -38.37 -34.78 9.73
CA LYS A 14 -38.74 -33.77 8.74
C LYS A 14 -39.18 -32.50 9.48
N ASP A 15 -38.62 -31.35 9.09
CA ASP A 15 -38.84 -30.04 9.72
C ASP A 15 -38.29 -29.88 11.15
N SER A 16 -37.39 -30.78 11.60
CA SER A 16 -36.67 -30.60 12.86
C SER A 16 -35.81 -29.33 12.82
N LYS A 17 -35.92 -28.53 13.88
CA LYS A 17 -35.04 -27.38 14.16
C LYS A 17 -33.90 -27.75 15.12
N ASP A 18 -33.75 -29.03 15.44
CA ASP A 18 -32.75 -29.49 16.38
C ASP A 18 -31.35 -29.34 15.77
N PRO A 19 -30.38 -28.77 16.51
CA PRO A 19 -29.04 -28.53 15.97
C PRO A 19 -28.31 -29.87 15.74
N LEU A 20 -27.89 -30.11 14.50
CA LEU A 20 -27.07 -31.26 14.11
C LEU A 20 -25.67 -31.15 14.74
N LYS A 21 -25.30 -32.09 15.62
CA LYS A 21 -23.93 -32.17 16.16
C LYS A 21 -23.07 -33.06 15.26
N VAL A 22 -22.31 -32.46 14.37
CA VAL A 22 -21.33 -33.17 13.53
C VAL A 22 -19.91 -32.68 13.80
N GLY A 23 -18.95 -33.62 13.86
CA GLY A 23 -17.53 -33.31 14.08
C GLY A 23 -16.81 -32.79 12.84
N ARG A 24 -17.39 -32.99 11.65
CA ARG A 24 -16.90 -32.54 10.35
C ARG A 24 -18.08 -32.23 9.44
N LEU A 25 -17.98 -31.17 8.65
CA LEU A 25 -18.89 -30.91 7.54
C LEU A 25 -18.07 -30.76 6.27
N ASN A 26 -18.23 -31.72 5.36
CA ASN A 26 -17.64 -31.67 4.03
C ASN A 26 -18.75 -31.50 3.00
N VAL A 27 -18.51 -30.63 2.02
CA VAL A 27 -19.24 -30.58 0.76
C VAL A 27 -18.24 -30.89 -0.34
N GLU A 28 -18.49 -31.96 -1.08
CA GLU A 28 -17.62 -32.44 -2.15
C GLU A 28 -18.37 -32.41 -3.50
N SER A 29 -17.64 -32.19 -4.59
CA SER A 29 -18.15 -32.26 -5.95
C SER A 29 -18.45 -33.72 -6.32
N ALA A 30 -19.25 -33.93 -7.37
CA ALA A 30 -19.49 -35.28 -7.91
C ALA A 30 -18.22 -35.98 -8.41
N ARG A 31 -17.10 -35.25 -8.54
CA ARG A 31 -15.78 -35.76 -8.93
C ARG A 31 -14.85 -36.00 -7.73
N GLY A 32 -15.31 -35.74 -6.51
CA GLY A 32 -14.53 -35.90 -5.28
C GLY A 32 -13.70 -34.68 -4.88
N ASP A 33 -13.90 -33.53 -5.52
CA ASP A 33 -13.20 -32.29 -5.14
C ASP A 33 -13.86 -31.68 -3.91
N SER A 34 -13.08 -31.32 -2.88
CA SER A 34 -13.61 -30.61 -1.71
C SER A 34 -14.01 -29.17 -2.08
N ILE A 35 -15.31 -28.86 -2.03
CA ILE A 35 -15.88 -27.53 -2.30
C ILE A 35 -15.92 -26.69 -1.02
N PHE A 36 -16.22 -27.31 0.13
CA PHE A 36 -16.26 -26.66 1.43
C PHE A 36 -15.90 -27.66 2.52
N ASN A 37 -14.89 -27.34 3.33
CA ASN A 37 -14.44 -28.20 4.42
C ASN A 37 -14.40 -27.41 5.73
N LEU A 38 -15.03 -27.97 6.75
CA LEU A 38 -15.13 -27.41 8.08
C LEU A 38 -14.70 -28.50 9.08
N GLY A 39 -13.39 -28.52 9.37
CA GLY A 39 -12.69 -29.57 10.11
C GLY A 39 -11.33 -29.88 9.47
N GLY A 40 -10.32 -30.28 10.26
CA GLY A 40 -8.98 -30.58 9.74
C GLY A 40 -8.97 -31.83 8.86
N THR A 41 -8.12 -31.85 7.83
CA THR A 41 -7.78 -33.05 7.07
C THR A 41 -6.62 -33.77 7.73
N ASN A 42 -6.82 -35.04 8.06
CA ASN A 42 -5.85 -36.05 8.54
C ASN A 42 -4.65 -35.50 9.34
N ASP A 43 -4.72 -35.63 10.67
CA ASP A 43 -3.67 -35.38 11.66
C ASP A 43 -3.02 -33.98 11.68
N SER A 44 -3.45 -33.08 10.81
CA SER A 44 -3.07 -31.67 10.88
C SER A 44 -4.03 -30.89 11.78
N SER A 45 -3.49 -30.00 12.60
CA SER A 45 -4.23 -28.98 13.35
C SER A 45 -4.87 -27.98 12.39
N GLY A 46 -5.94 -28.40 11.72
CA GLY A 46 -6.63 -27.61 10.71
C GLY A 46 -7.36 -26.40 11.28
N SER A 47 -7.53 -25.39 10.43
CA SER A 47 -8.32 -24.19 10.73
C SER A 47 -9.80 -24.55 10.93
N LYS A 48 -10.37 -24.14 12.06
CA LYS A 48 -11.79 -24.32 12.35
C LYS A 48 -12.56 -23.05 12.00
N PHE A 49 -13.58 -23.15 11.14
CA PHE A 49 -14.53 -22.08 10.90
C PHE A 49 -15.75 -22.28 11.81
N ALA A 50 -15.77 -21.70 13.01
CA ALA A 50 -16.80 -21.97 14.01
C ALA A 50 -17.77 -20.80 14.15
N TYR A 51 -19.08 -21.07 14.09
CA TYR A 51 -20.09 -20.20 14.67
C TYR A 51 -20.28 -20.59 16.14
N VAL A 52 -19.75 -19.78 17.07
CA VAL A 52 -19.84 -20.06 18.50
C VAL A 52 -21.15 -19.47 19.04
N ARG A 53 -22.10 -20.33 19.40
CA ARG A 53 -23.46 -19.96 19.86
C ARG A 53 -23.48 -19.07 21.12
N SER A 54 -22.39 -19.03 21.88
CA SER A 54 -22.22 -18.16 23.06
C SER A 54 -21.21 -17.03 22.85
N SER A 55 -20.79 -16.80 21.60
CA SER A 55 -19.96 -15.66 21.20
C SER A 55 -20.75 -14.80 20.23
N LYS A 56 -20.68 -13.48 20.39
CA LYS A 56 -21.30 -12.52 19.46
C LYS A 56 -20.42 -12.28 18.21
N ARG A 57 -19.49 -13.19 17.83
CA ARG A 57 -18.51 -13.00 16.75
C ARG A 57 -18.23 -14.29 15.97
N THR A 58 -18.04 -14.16 14.65
CA THR A 58 -17.52 -15.23 13.78
C THR A 58 -16.01 -15.29 13.91
N GLN A 59 -15.40 -16.48 13.90
CA GLN A 59 -13.96 -16.61 14.14
C GLN A 59 -13.28 -17.70 13.29
N ILE A 60 -12.01 -17.47 12.96
CA ILE A 60 -11.08 -18.48 12.42
C ILE A 60 -10.06 -18.76 13.51
N HIS A 61 -9.98 -20.01 13.97
CA HIS A 61 -9.03 -20.41 15.01
C HIS A 61 -8.05 -21.45 14.47
N ASN A 62 -6.76 -21.17 14.61
CA ASN A 62 -5.68 -22.12 14.36
C ASN A 62 -5.30 -22.81 15.68
N VAL A 63 -5.50 -24.12 15.74
CA VAL A 63 -5.29 -24.92 16.96
C VAL A 63 -3.79 -25.15 17.22
N GLY A 64 -2.97 -25.26 16.18
CA GLY A 64 -1.54 -25.51 16.30
C GLY A 64 -0.77 -24.29 16.81
N THR A 65 -1.12 -23.11 16.32
CA THR A 65 -0.48 -21.84 16.73
C THR A 65 -1.24 -21.11 17.85
N LYS A 66 -2.42 -21.62 18.25
CA LYS A 66 -3.35 -20.98 19.20
C LYS A 66 -3.80 -19.57 18.80
N THR A 67 -3.72 -19.21 17.51
CA THR A 67 -4.11 -17.89 16.99
C THR A 67 -5.58 -17.84 16.62
N THR A 68 -6.28 -16.75 16.93
CA THR A 68 -7.70 -16.57 16.59
C THR A 68 -7.94 -15.24 15.86
N ILE A 69 -8.52 -15.31 14.67
CA ILE A 69 -8.98 -14.15 13.90
C ILE A 69 -10.48 -13.99 14.16
N LEU A 70 -10.89 -12.84 14.68
CA LEU A 70 -12.30 -12.50 14.92
C LEU A 70 -12.82 -11.62 13.78
N LEU A 71 -13.90 -12.03 13.14
CA LEU A 71 -14.55 -11.26 12.09
C LEU A 71 -15.61 -10.32 12.68
N PRO A 72 -15.66 -9.06 12.22
CA PRO A 72 -16.66 -8.09 12.66
C PRO A 72 -18.07 -8.42 12.16
N GLN A 73 -19.11 -8.06 12.94
CA GLN A 73 -20.52 -8.44 12.65
C GLN A 73 -21.43 -7.30 12.13
N LYS A 74 -20.89 -6.12 11.80
CA LYS A 74 -21.64 -4.98 11.22
C LYS A 74 -20.71 -4.14 10.33
N SER A 75 -20.53 -2.85 10.62
CA SER A 75 -19.52 -1.93 10.06
C SER A 75 -18.15 -2.10 10.74
N GLY A 76 -17.83 -3.30 11.22
CA GLY A 76 -16.57 -3.47 11.94
C GLY A 76 -15.42 -3.65 10.96
N THR A 77 -14.29 -3.04 11.28
CA THR A 77 -13.05 -3.13 10.53
C THR A 77 -12.31 -4.40 10.92
N ILE A 78 -11.86 -5.18 9.95
CA ILE A 78 -10.77 -6.14 10.17
C ILE A 78 -9.52 -5.28 10.27
N ALA A 79 -9.08 -4.99 11.50
CA ALA A 79 -7.82 -4.31 11.73
C ALA A 79 -6.73 -5.36 11.93
N LEU A 80 -5.66 -5.26 11.14
CA LEU A 80 -4.41 -5.95 11.46
C LEU A 80 -3.83 -5.22 12.69
N LEU A 81 -3.74 -5.91 13.82
CA LEU A 81 -3.23 -5.35 15.07
C LEU A 81 -1.69 -5.42 15.10
N SER A 82 -1.12 -4.22 15.15
CA SER A 82 0.21 -3.76 15.63
C SER A 82 1.53 -4.41 15.21
N ASP A 83 1.58 -5.61 14.64
CA ASP A 83 2.87 -6.27 14.38
C ASP A 83 3.16 -6.44 12.88
N ILE A 84 2.36 -5.81 12.02
CA ILE A 84 2.58 -5.76 10.56
C ILE A 84 3.09 -4.36 10.25
N PRO A 85 4.17 -4.20 9.44
CA PRO A 85 4.67 -2.90 9.03
C PRO A 85 3.49 -2.05 8.51
N LYS A 86 3.46 -0.76 8.86
CA LYS A 86 2.31 0.13 8.63
C LYS A 86 1.71 -0.15 7.23
N MET A 87 0.48 -0.64 7.19
CA MET A 87 -0.18 -1.00 5.93
C MET A 87 -1.09 0.14 5.49
N GLY A 88 -0.93 0.61 4.25
CA GLY A 88 -1.87 1.49 3.59
C GLY A 88 -2.90 0.71 2.77
N VAL A 89 -4.05 1.31 2.50
CA VAL A 89 -5.03 0.80 1.54
C VAL A 89 -4.88 1.62 0.26
N ASP A 90 -4.70 0.95 -0.88
CA ASP A 90 -4.65 1.65 -2.17
C ASP A 90 -6.05 2.05 -2.68
N SER A 91 -6.11 2.80 -3.79
CA SER A 91 -7.37 3.27 -4.38
C SER A 91 -8.31 2.13 -4.83
N ASN A 92 -7.79 0.90 -4.96
CA ASN A 92 -8.53 -0.29 -5.35
C ASN A 92 -8.91 -1.15 -4.14
N GLY A 93 -8.59 -0.73 -2.92
CA GLY A 93 -8.92 -1.44 -1.69
C GLY A 93 -7.92 -2.53 -1.29
N PHE A 94 -6.75 -2.63 -1.94
CA PHE A 94 -5.72 -3.59 -1.55
C PHE A 94 -4.85 -3.04 -0.42
N PHE A 95 -4.63 -3.87 0.61
CA PHE A 95 -3.64 -3.58 1.66
C PHE A 95 -2.22 -3.74 1.10
N LYS A 96 -1.39 -2.71 1.27
CA LYS A 96 0.02 -2.69 0.85
C LYS A 96 0.88 -2.15 1.97
N LYS A 97 2.14 -2.60 2.04
CA LYS A 97 3.14 -2.00 2.94
C LYS A 97 3.22 -0.49 2.62
N ALA A 98 3.22 0.36 3.65
CA ALA A 98 3.45 1.78 3.47
C ALA A 98 4.84 1.98 2.87
N SER A 99 4.90 2.75 1.79
CA SER A 99 6.18 3.04 1.13
C SER A 99 6.84 4.23 1.83
N PRO A 100 8.18 4.20 2.02
CA PRO A 100 8.96 5.38 2.35
C PRO A 100 8.81 6.43 1.24
N ILE A 101 8.26 7.60 1.57
CA ILE A 101 8.03 8.70 0.62
C ILE A 101 8.67 9.98 1.13
N ILE A 102 9.42 10.63 0.26
CA ILE A 102 9.99 11.96 0.46
C ILE A 102 9.31 12.93 -0.49
N LYS A 103 8.77 14.03 0.04
CA LYS A 103 8.28 15.16 -0.76
C LYS A 103 9.34 16.22 -0.86
N ILE A 104 9.62 16.69 -2.07
CA ILE A 104 10.61 17.74 -2.33
C ILE A 104 9.91 18.98 -2.85
N TYR A 105 10.20 20.14 -2.25
CA TYR A 105 9.65 21.44 -2.63
C TYR A 105 10.69 22.32 -3.35
N ALA A 106 10.21 23.36 -4.02
CA ALA A 106 11.01 24.26 -4.86
C ALA A 106 12.31 24.75 -4.21
N ASN A 107 12.22 25.20 -2.95
CA ASN A 107 13.34 25.78 -2.19
C ASN A 107 14.29 24.75 -1.56
N GLY A 108 14.04 23.45 -1.75
CA GLY A 108 14.78 22.37 -1.11
C GLY A 108 14.23 21.94 0.25
N ASN A 109 13.16 22.57 0.75
CA ASN A 109 12.40 22.01 1.87
C ASN A 109 11.87 20.63 1.47
N PHE A 110 11.68 19.77 2.47
CA PHE A 110 11.18 18.43 2.25
C PHE A 110 10.35 17.92 3.44
N GLU A 111 9.49 16.95 3.17
CA GLU A 111 8.76 16.17 4.18
C GLU A 111 9.11 14.69 4.01
N THR A 112 9.28 13.98 5.12
CA THR A 112 9.46 12.52 5.15
C THR A 112 8.23 11.86 5.77
N SER A 113 7.84 10.70 5.26
CA SER A 113 6.95 9.79 5.99
C SER A 113 7.69 9.13 7.16
N ASP A 114 6.96 8.53 8.11
CA ASP A 114 7.55 7.76 9.21
C ASP A 114 8.53 6.67 8.71
N GLU A 115 8.21 6.05 7.56
CA GLU A 115 9.01 5.00 6.94
C GLU A 115 10.26 5.51 6.25
N SER A 116 10.38 6.82 5.99
CA SER A 116 11.54 7.47 5.37
C SER A 116 12.31 8.37 6.35
N GLU A 117 12.05 8.23 7.65
CA GLU A 117 12.75 8.96 8.69
C GLU A 117 14.27 8.70 8.61
N GLY A 118 15.06 9.78 8.66
CA GLY A 118 16.51 9.74 8.50
C GLY A 118 17.00 10.05 7.08
N ALA A 119 16.12 10.06 6.08
CA ALA A 119 16.45 10.60 4.78
C ALA A 119 16.56 12.13 4.83
N ILE A 120 17.49 12.68 4.05
CA ILE A 120 17.70 14.13 3.95
C ILE A 120 17.69 14.58 2.49
N VAL A 121 17.21 15.79 2.25
CA VAL A 121 17.24 16.41 0.92
C VAL A 121 18.06 17.69 0.97
N GLN A 122 18.93 17.85 -0.03
CA GLN A 122 19.71 19.05 -0.24
C GLN A 122 19.45 19.62 -1.64
N ARG A 123 19.08 20.90 -1.73
CA ARG A 123 19.09 21.65 -2.98
C ARG A 123 20.48 22.22 -3.22
N LEU A 124 21.12 21.80 -4.32
CA LEU A 124 22.49 22.20 -4.65
C LEU A 124 22.54 23.47 -5.52
N GLU A 125 21.65 23.55 -6.49
CA GLU A 125 21.48 24.67 -7.43
C GLU A 125 20.05 24.68 -7.96
N THR A 126 19.71 25.66 -8.80
CA THR A 126 18.39 25.74 -9.43
C THR A 126 18.04 24.45 -10.17
N GLY A 127 16.95 23.83 -9.75
CA GLY A 127 16.46 22.59 -10.31
C GLY A 127 17.35 21.38 -10.06
N LYS A 128 18.22 21.39 -9.03
CA LYS A 128 19.04 20.22 -8.66
C LYS A 128 18.91 19.89 -7.18
N TYR A 129 18.45 18.68 -6.91
CA TYR A 129 18.18 18.15 -5.58
C TYR A 129 18.92 16.82 -5.39
N THR A 130 19.42 16.57 -4.20
CA THR A 130 20.06 15.31 -3.82
C THR A 130 19.40 14.74 -2.58
N ILE A 131 19.04 13.47 -2.63
CA ILE A 131 18.49 12.70 -1.51
C ILE A 131 19.58 11.79 -0.97
N CYS A 132 19.85 11.86 0.33
CA CYS A 132 20.82 11.01 1.01
C CYS A 132 20.16 10.22 2.15
N GLY A 133 20.84 9.19 2.66
CA GLY A 133 20.31 8.31 3.71
C GLY A 133 19.35 7.23 3.19
N VAL A 134 19.46 6.91 1.89
CA VAL A 134 18.59 5.98 1.15
C VAL A 134 19.45 5.02 0.31
N LEU A 135 18.88 3.88 -0.09
CA LEU A 135 19.52 2.86 -0.94
C LEU A 135 19.03 2.92 -2.39
N GLY A 136 18.60 4.09 -2.83
CA GLY A 136 17.99 4.33 -4.13
C GLY A 136 16.46 4.29 -4.05
N TYR A 137 15.84 4.01 -5.20
CA TYR A 137 14.39 3.91 -5.29
C TYR A 137 13.85 2.65 -4.63
N ASN A 138 12.62 2.73 -4.14
CA ASN A 138 11.97 1.58 -3.52
C ASN A 138 11.93 0.37 -4.47
N ALA A 139 12.37 -0.79 -3.98
CA ALA A 139 12.58 -1.97 -4.83
C ALA A 139 11.31 -2.81 -5.08
N ASP A 140 10.17 -2.48 -4.46
CA ASP A 140 8.97 -3.32 -4.50
C ASP A 140 8.32 -3.44 -5.89
N GLY A 141 8.73 -2.60 -6.84
CA GLY A 141 8.26 -2.59 -8.23
C GLY A 141 6.74 -2.39 -8.39
N ALA A 142 6.02 -2.17 -7.28
CA ALA A 142 4.57 -2.15 -7.21
C ALA A 142 4.00 -0.79 -7.62
N TRP A 143 4.87 0.22 -7.76
CA TRP A 143 4.48 1.60 -8.06
C TRP A 143 5.45 2.34 -8.98
N GLY A 144 4.93 2.77 -10.12
CA GLY A 144 5.50 3.81 -10.97
C GLY A 144 6.42 3.30 -12.08
N VAL A 145 6.03 3.56 -13.33
CA VAL A 145 6.75 3.26 -14.58
C VAL A 145 8.12 3.98 -14.68
N ASN A 146 8.47 4.83 -13.71
CA ASN A 146 9.65 5.71 -13.71
C ASN A 146 10.43 5.65 -12.39
N GLY A 147 10.66 4.45 -11.84
CA GLY A 147 11.52 4.27 -10.66
C GLY A 147 11.04 5.00 -9.40
N GLY A 148 9.73 5.10 -9.14
CA GLY A 148 9.24 5.65 -7.87
C GLY A 148 9.18 7.19 -7.75
N VAL A 149 9.45 7.95 -8.81
CA VAL A 149 9.26 9.41 -8.84
C VAL A 149 7.89 9.79 -9.44
N THR A 150 7.15 10.65 -8.75
CA THR A 150 5.90 11.24 -9.26
C THR A 150 6.08 12.71 -9.56
N VAL A 151 5.94 13.06 -10.85
CA VAL A 151 6.06 14.43 -11.34
C VAL A 151 4.77 15.21 -11.05
N THR A 152 4.90 16.46 -10.63
CA THR A 152 3.77 17.38 -10.45
C THR A 152 3.00 17.62 -11.75
N LYS A 153 1.68 17.61 -11.68
CA LYS A 153 0.75 17.79 -12.81
C LYS A 153 -0.20 18.96 -12.57
N ASN A 154 -0.65 19.61 -13.64
CA ASN A 154 -1.75 20.57 -13.58
C ASN A 154 -3.12 19.87 -13.47
N SER A 155 -4.19 20.66 -13.38
CA SER A 155 -5.58 20.18 -13.32
C SER A 155 -6.03 19.35 -14.54
N ASN A 156 -5.32 19.44 -15.66
CA ASN A 156 -5.57 18.65 -16.87
C ASN A 156 -4.73 17.36 -16.90
N GLY A 157 -4.00 17.03 -15.83
CA GLY A 157 -3.14 15.86 -15.75
C GLY A 157 -1.84 15.97 -16.56
N LEU A 158 -1.49 17.17 -17.02
CA LEU A 158 -0.25 17.42 -17.77
C LEU A 158 0.89 17.77 -16.83
N GLU A 159 2.05 17.15 -17.06
CA GLU A 159 3.26 17.35 -16.26
C GLU A 159 3.82 18.76 -16.44
N LEU A 160 4.20 19.41 -15.33
CA LEU A 160 4.67 20.80 -15.33
C LEU A 160 6.19 20.93 -15.55
N ILE A 161 6.94 19.85 -15.33
CA ILE A 161 8.39 19.82 -15.42
C ILE A 161 8.84 18.49 -16.04
N TYR A 162 10.05 18.47 -16.60
CA TYR A 162 10.78 17.24 -16.86
C TYR A 162 11.62 16.88 -15.63
N ILE A 163 11.81 15.57 -15.41
CA ILE A 163 12.74 15.05 -14.42
C ILE A 163 13.82 14.25 -15.13
N LYS A 164 15.07 14.51 -14.76
CA LYS A 164 16.21 13.65 -15.06
C LYS A 164 16.83 13.23 -13.75
N ASP A 165 16.86 11.94 -13.49
CA ASP A 165 17.31 11.39 -12.23
C ASP A 165 18.44 10.38 -12.40
N LYS A 166 19.15 10.11 -11.31
CA LYS A 166 20.21 9.11 -11.24
C LYS A 166 20.42 8.63 -9.81
N VAL A 167 20.47 7.31 -9.62
CA VAL A 167 20.96 6.70 -8.38
C VAL A 167 22.50 6.67 -8.41
N LEU A 168 23.11 7.16 -7.34
CA LEU A 168 24.55 7.22 -7.13
C LEU A 168 25.05 5.90 -6.52
N SER A 169 26.37 5.69 -6.53
CA SER A 169 26.98 4.43 -6.06
C SER A 169 26.80 4.17 -4.57
N ASP A 170 26.56 5.22 -3.78
CA ASP A 170 26.28 5.18 -2.35
C ASP A 170 24.77 5.01 -2.04
N GLY A 171 23.92 4.87 -3.08
CA GLY A 171 22.47 4.78 -2.95
C GLY A 171 21.74 6.13 -2.97
N SER A 172 22.46 7.25 -2.83
CA SER A 172 21.87 8.60 -2.92
C SER A 172 21.22 8.84 -4.29
N ILE A 173 20.20 9.70 -4.35
CA ILE A 173 19.46 9.97 -5.59
C ILE A 173 19.67 11.44 -5.99
N GLU A 174 20.16 11.68 -7.20
CA GLU A 174 20.20 13.01 -7.81
C GLU A 174 18.95 13.22 -8.66
N ILE A 175 18.22 14.31 -8.44
CA ILE A 175 17.05 14.73 -9.22
C ILE A 175 17.34 16.09 -9.83
N LYS A 176 17.20 16.17 -11.15
CA LYS A 176 17.27 17.42 -11.92
C LYS A 176 15.92 17.72 -12.55
N THR A 177 15.46 18.96 -12.41
CA THR A 177 14.18 19.43 -12.90
C THR A 177 14.35 20.50 -13.98
N PHE A 178 13.54 20.40 -15.03
CA PHE A 178 13.57 21.32 -16.16
C PHE A 178 12.17 21.77 -16.50
N HIS A 179 12.01 22.99 -17.00
CA HIS A 179 10.71 23.52 -17.39
C HIS A 179 10.16 22.69 -18.54
N ARG A 180 8.86 22.39 -18.49
CA ARG A 180 8.19 21.65 -19.57
C ARG A 180 7.09 22.49 -20.18
N GLN A 181 7.30 22.86 -21.43
CA GLN A 181 6.30 23.52 -22.26
C GLN A 181 5.40 22.48 -22.93
N GLN A 182 4.11 22.79 -22.99
CA GLN A 182 3.12 21.96 -23.70
C GLN A 182 2.90 22.53 -25.10
N THR A 183 3.97 22.56 -25.91
CA THR A 183 4.00 23.27 -27.22
C THR A 183 2.98 22.76 -28.23
N HIS A 184 2.52 21.52 -28.08
CA HIS A 184 1.48 20.90 -28.91
C HIS A 184 0.06 21.42 -28.61
N LEU A 185 -0.11 22.21 -27.53
CA LEU A 185 -1.39 22.79 -27.14
C LEU A 185 -1.54 24.25 -27.62
N PRO A 186 -2.78 24.75 -27.75
CA PRO A 186 -3.01 26.16 -28.03
C PRO A 186 -2.36 27.05 -26.97
N LYS A 187 -2.04 28.30 -27.36
CA LYS A 187 -1.25 29.24 -26.55
C LYS A 187 -1.74 29.37 -25.11
N ASP A 188 -3.06 29.42 -24.91
CA ASP A 188 -3.67 29.61 -23.58
C ASP A 188 -3.59 28.38 -22.67
N PHE A 189 -3.31 27.20 -23.25
CA PHE A 189 -3.13 25.94 -22.53
C PHE A 189 -1.66 25.55 -22.36
N GLN A 190 -0.74 26.36 -22.87
CA GLN A 190 0.68 26.11 -22.65
C GLN A 190 1.08 26.46 -21.21
N ASN A 191 2.13 25.81 -20.73
CA ASN A 191 2.65 25.99 -19.38
C ASN A 191 3.51 27.26 -19.27
N TRP A 192 2.87 28.43 -19.41
CA TRP A 192 3.56 29.72 -19.23
C TRP A 192 3.89 29.95 -17.77
N ARG A 193 5.17 29.81 -17.41
CA ARG A 193 5.66 30.06 -16.06
C ARG A 193 6.64 31.22 -16.06
N ILE A 194 6.35 32.23 -15.24
CA ILE A 194 7.22 33.40 -15.09
C ILE A 194 8.47 32.96 -14.31
N LYS A 195 9.63 33.26 -14.89
CA LYS A 195 10.95 33.06 -14.30
C LYS A 195 11.34 34.28 -13.47
N GLU A 196 11.18 35.46 -14.06
CA GLU A 196 11.51 36.76 -13.46
C GLU A 196 10.71 37.88 -14.12
N ILE A 197 10.67 39.05 -13.48
CA ILE A 197 10.05 40.25 -14.02
C ILE A 197 11.17 41.28 -14.23
N ILE A 198 11.39 41.70 -15.47
CA ILE A 198 12.39 42.71 -15.85
C ILE A 198 11.65 43.89 -16.44
N ASP A 199 11.84 45.09 -15.89
CA ASP A 199 11.20 46.33 -16.38
C ASP A 199 9.68 46.17 -16.60
N GLU A 200 8.98 45.63 -15.59
CA GLU A 200 7.54 45.32 -15.62
C GLU A 200 7.10 44.25 -16.63
N ASN A 201 8.04 43.64 -17.37
CA ASN A 201 7.75 42.60 -18.35
C ASN A 201 8.08 41.20 -17.79
N PRO A 202 7.14 40.25 -17.83
CA PRO A 202 7.37 38.88 -17.38
C PRO A 202 8.24 38.11 -18.38
N VAL A 203 9.42 37.69 -17.93
CA VAL A 203 10.27 36.73 -18.65
C VAL A 203 9.81 35.34 -18.29
N HIS A 204 9.44 34.57 -19.32
CA HIS A 204 8.92 33.22 -19.14
C HIS A 204 10.01 32.18 -19.28
N HIS A 205 9.78 31.04 -18.66
CA HIS A 205 10.65 29.90 -18.85
C HIS A 205 10.64 29.38 -20.29
N VAL A 206 11.80 28.95 -20.79
CA VAL A 206 11.98 28.24 -22.06
C VAL A 206 11.89 26.74 -21.84
N ASP A 207 11.31 26.01 -22.79
CA ASP A 207 11.21 24.56 -22.71
C ASP A 207 12.58 23.89 -22.52
N GLY A 208 12.66 22.96 -21.56
CA GLY A 208 13.87 22.22 -21.25
C GLY A 208 14.93 23.00 -20.46
N GLU A 209 14.70 24.26 -20.07
CA GLU A 209 15.67 24.97 -19.25
C GLU A 209 15.67 24.47 -17.79
N PRO A 210 16.82 24.44 -17.09
CA PRO A 210 16.87 24.10 -15.67
C PRO A 210 15.99 25.04 -14.85
N CYS A 211 15.12 24.47 -14.02
CA CYS A 211 14.20 25.25 -13.21
C CYS A 211 13.83 24.49 -11.94
N ASP A 212 13.58 25.19 -10.84
CA ASP A 212 13.07 24.55 -9.63
C ASP A 212 11.65 23.97 -9.84
N ILE A 213 11.27 23.06 -8.95
CA ILE A 213 9.91 22.55 -8.83
C ILE A 213 8.93 23.75 -8.75
N PRO A 214 7.79 23.73 -9.46
CA PRO A 214 6.83 24.83 -9.42
C PRO A 214 6.44 25.22 -7.98
N PRO A 215 6.31 26.53 -7.67
CA PRO A 215 5.76 26.96 -6.40
C PRO A 215 4.38 26.36 -6.15
N SER A 216 4.07 26.01 -4.90
CA SER A 216 2.82 25.36 -4.48
C SER A 216 2.64 23.91 -4.93
N THR A 217 3.68 23.27 -5.47
CA THR A 217 3.68 21.82 -5.73
C THR A 217 4.93 21.15 -5.16
N TRP A 218 4.99 19.82 -5.26
CA TRP A 218 6.12 19.02 -4.83
C TRP A 218 6.35 17.86 -5.80
N VAL A 219 7.51 17.23 -5.67
CA VAL A 219 7.83 15.93 -6.28
C VAL A 219 7.79 14.88 -5.18
N ASP A 220 7.00 13.82 -5.37
CA ASP A 220 7.03 12.65 -4.48
C ASP A 220 8.08 11.66 -4.97
N VAL A 221 8.95 11.22 -4.07
CA VAL A 221 10.01 10.25 -4.35
C VAL A 221 9.88 9.07 -3.38
N ARG A 222 9.67 7.88 -3.92
CA ARG A 222 9.63 6.63 -3.15
C ARG A 222 11.02 6.03 -3.07
N VAL A 223 11.49 5.79 -1.85
CA VAL A 223 12.88 5.38 -1.60
C VAL A 223 12.95 4.02 -0.92
N GLU A 224 14.10 3.37 -1.09
CA GLU A 224 14.49 2.22 -0.29
C GLU A 224 15.29 2.72 0.91
N MET A 225 14.91 2.31 2.12
CA MET A 225 15.60 2.72 3.34
C MET A 225 16.54 1.63 3.82
N PRO A 226 17.72 1.97 4.38
CA PRO A 226 18.60 1.01 5.01
C PRO A 226 17.90 0.20 6.13
N ASP A 227 18.30 -1.05 6.32
CA ASP A 227 17.78 -1.92 7.39
C ASP A 227 18.01 -1.34 8.79
N ASP A 228 19.05 -0.53 8.97
CA ASP A 228 19.37 0.18 10.21
C ASP A 228 18.70 1.57 10.30
N SER A 229 17.77 1.90 9.41
CA SER A 229 16.97 3.13 9.53
C SER A 229 16.15 3.14 10.82
N ILE A 230 15.83 4.34 11.31
CA ILE A 230 15.11 4.54 12.58
C ILE A 230 13.81 3.74 12.61
N CYS A 231 13.05 3.76 11.51
CA CYS A 231 11.80 3.00 11.39
C CYS A 231 12.03 1.48 11.41
N ASN A 232 13.01 0.98 10.65
CA ASN A 232 13.30 -0.45 10.57
C ASN A 232 13.83 -1.01 11.91
N GLN A 233 14.66 -0.26 12.62
CA GLN A 233 15.14 -0.64 13.96
C GLN A 233 14.01 -0.70 14.99
N GLN A 234 13.08 0.28 14.97
CA GLN A 234 11.91 0.27 15.85
C GLN A 234 10.96 -0.89 15.58
N GLN A 235 10.91 -1.38 14.34
CA GLN A 235 10.16 -2.58 13.98
C GLN A 235 10.85 -3.84 14.50
N ALA A 236 12.16 -4.00 14.25
CA ALA A 236 12.94 -5.16 14.70
C ALA A 236 13.00 -5.31 16.23
N GLN A 237 12.92 -4.22 16.99
CA GLN A 237 12.89 -4.26 18.46
C GLN A 237 11.51 -4.64 19.05
N LYS A 238 10.46 -4.65 18.22
CA LYS A 238 9.09 -5.03 18.62
C LYS A 238 8.75 -6.48 18.30
N GLU A 239 9.61 -7.17 17.56
CA GLU A 239 9.57 -8.62 17.29
C GLU A 239 10.20 -9.43 18.44
#